data_AF-A0A8S9YF15-F1
#
_entry.id   AF-A0A8S9YF15-F1
#
_cell.length_a   1.000
_cell.length_b   1.000
_cell.length_c   1.000
_cell.angle_alpha   90.00
_cell.angle_beta   90.00
_cell.angle_gamma   90.00
#
_symmetry.space_group_name_H-M   'P 1'
#
loop_
_entity.id
_entity.type
_entity.pdbx_description
1 polymer ?
#
loop_
_entity_poly.entity_id
_entity_poly.type
_entity_poly.pdbx_seq_one_letter_code
_entity_poly.pdbx_strand_id
1 'polypeptide(L)'
;SLEHHQGTRWTLAARLADGSATVDVDIASELLTAWIGLTAAESESLRQMSRVNVGGEQANAVALQEARKHRQRLRTALSNFQLQLSNMSGLFDLQPPTPTATTRVRPSENEEERPVRPILIAYRPLDGTWLEQLHERVQIQWDTHLLT
;
A
#
# COMPACT_ATOMS: atom_id res chain seq x y z
N SER A 1 0.89 3.18 10.02
CA SER A 1 2.35 3.14 9.77
C SER A 1 2.60 2.13 8.67
N LEU A 2 3.61 2.32 7.82
CA LEU A 2 4.03 1.29 6.85
C LEU A 2 4.94 0.28 7.55
N GLU A 3 4.60 -1.00 7.49
CA GLU A 3 5.39 -2.07 8.11
C GLU A 3 5.77 -3.12 7.06
N HIS A 4 6.96 -3.72 7.20
CA HIS A 4 7.50 -4.72 6.26
C HIS A 4 7.64 -6.12 6.87
N HIS A 5 7.10 -6.36 8.08
CA HIS A 5 7.11 -7.65 8.81
C HIS A 5 8.35 -8.53 8.58
N GLN A 6 9.55 -8.01 8.92
CA GLN A 6 10.83 -8.72 8.77
C GLN A 6 11.10 -9.27 7.34
N GLY A 7 10.55 -8.63 6.32
CA GLY A 7 10.74 -8.99 4.93
C GLY A 7 9.67 -9.93 4.35
N THR A 8 8.66 -10.32 5.14
CA THR A 8 7.62 -11.26 4.67
C THR A 8 6.56 -10.59 3.82
N ARG A 9 6.07 -9.41 4.24
CA ARG A 9 5.01 -8.68 3.53
C ARG A 9 4.99 -7.21 3.92
N TRP A 10 4.43 -6.37 3.05
CA TRP A 10 4.08 -5.00 3.37
C TRP A 10 2.69 -4.93 4.00
N THR A 11 2.52 -4.04 4.98
CA THR A 11 1.21 -3.68 5.53
C THR A 11 1.11 -2.18 5.69
N LEU A 12 -0.01 -1.64 5.23
CA LEU A 12 -0.38 -0.25 5.39
C LEU A 12 -1.88 -0.17 5.53
N ALA A 13 -2.36 0.40 6.63
CA ALA A 13 -3.74 0.81 6.76
C ALA A 13 -3.89 2.25 6.26
N ALA A 14 -4.96 2.52 5.53
CA ALA A 14 -5.28 3.84 5.00
C ALA A 14 -6.76 4.17 5.23
N ARG A 15 -7.07 5.46 5.20
CA ARG A 15 -8.45 5.96 5.16
C ARG A 15 -8.69 6.60 3.81
N LEU A 16 -9.66 6.07 3.07
CA LEU A 16 -10.08 6.61 1.78
C LEU A 16 -11.34 7.45 1.97
N ALA A 17 -11.53 8.43 1.10
CA ALA A 17 -12.73 9.26 1.04
C ALA A 17 -13.12 9.45 -0.44
N ASP A 18 -14.41 9.29 -0.74
CA ASP A 18 -14.96 9.48 -2.09
C ASP A 18 -15.75 10.79 -2.23
N GLY A 19 -15.78 11.60 -1.17
CA GLY A 19 -16.57 12.83 -1.07
C GLY A 19 -17.95 12.64 -0.43
N SER A 20 -18.45 11.41 -0.33
CA SER A 20 -19.72 11.07 0.32
C SER A 20 -19.52 10.38 1.67
N ALA A 21 -18.49 9.54 1.79
CA ALA A 21 -18.15 8.78 2.98
C ALA A 21 -16.64 8.56 3.10
N THR A 22 -16.22 8.04 4.26
CA THR A 22 -14.85 7.58 4.49
C THR A 22 -14.83 6.10 4.84
N VAL A 23 -13.83 5.38 4.36
CA VAL A 23 -13.63 3.95 4.64
C VAL A 23 -12.19 3.67 5.07
N ASP A 24 -12.03 2.96 6.18
CA ASP A 24 -10.73 2.45 6.63
C ASP A 24 -10.44 1.13 5.91
N VAL A 25 -9.31 1.06 5.21
CA VAL A 25 -8.90 -0.06 4.35
C VAL A 25 -7.52 -0.56 4.77
N ASP A 26 -7.26 -1.84 4.50
CA ASP A 26 -5.91 -2.38 4.45
C ASP A 26 -5.44 -2.46 3.00
N ILE A 27 -4.18 -2.16 2.72
CA ILE A 27 -3.65 -2.21 1.35
C ILE A 27 -2.93 -3.54 1.12
N ALA A 28 -3.26 -4.21 0.00
CA ALA A 28 -2.62 -5.46 -0.39
C ALA A 28 -1.09 -5.32 -0.51
N SER A 29 -0.36 -6.34 -0.07
CA SER A 29 1.11 -6.31 -0.06
C SER A 29 1.71 -6.23 -1.47
N GLU A 30 1.04 -6.85 -2.44
CA GLU A 30 1.40 -6.86 -3.86
C GLU A 30 1.28 -5.44 -4.45
N LEU A 31 0.19 -4.74 -4.09
CA LEU A 31 -0.03 -3.36 -4.52
C LEU A 31 1.00 -2.41 -3.90
N LEU A 32 1.30 -2.57 -2.61
CA LEU A 32 2.37 -1.82 -1.94
C LEU A 32 3.73 -2.08 -2.58
N THR A 33 4.02 -3.34 -2.94
CA THR A 33 5.26 -3.70 -3.64
C THR A 33 5.36 -3.00 -4.98
N ALA A 34 4.26 -2.96 -5.76
CA ALA A 34 4.21 -2.28 -7.05
C ALA A 34 4.43 -0.76 -6.92
N TRP A 35 3.90 -0.12 -5.87
CA TRP A 35 4.06 1.32 -5.64
C TRP A 35 5.42 1.69 -5.05
N ILE A 36 5.96 0.89 -4.13
CA ILE A 36 7.26 1.14 -3.51
C ILE A 36 8.40 0.80 -4.50
N GLY A 37 8.18 -0.16 -5.40
CA GLY A 37 9.19 -0.68 -6.32
C GLY A 37 10.21 -1.59 -5.63
N LEU A 38 9.91 -2.05 -4.41
CA LEU A 38 10.71 -3.00 -3.64
C LEU A 38 9.77 -3.97 -2.91
N THR A 39 10.10 -5.25 -2.97
CA THR A 39 9.49 -6.26 -2.11
C THR A 39 9.87 -6.03 -0.65
N ALA A 40 9.07 -6.56 0.28
CA ALA A 40 9.40 -6.51 1.70
C ALA A 40 10.78 -7.14 1.97
N ALA A 41 11.08 -8.27 1.34
CA ALA A 41 12.35 -8.98 1.45
C ALA A 41 13.54 -8.14 0.96
N GLU A 42 13.40 -7.48 -0.19
CA GLU A 42 14.44 -6.57 -0.70
C GLU A 42 14.67 -5.38 0.23
N SER A 43 13.60 -4.83 0.81
CA SER A 43 13.72 -3.72 1.76
C SER A 43 14.47 -4.12 3.03
N GLU A 44 14.20 -5.32 3.56
CA GLU A 44 14.88 -5.87 4.73
C GLU A 44 16.35 -6.20 4.40
N SER A 45 16.62 -6.75 3.23
CA SER A 45 17.99 -6.97 2.75
C SER A 45 18.77 -5.65 2.64
N LEU A 46 18.20 -4.61 2.02
CA LEU A 46 18.82 -3.28 1.94
C LEU A 46 19.05 -2.68 3.33
N ARG A 47 18.11 -2.90 4.27
CA ARG A 47 18.25 -2.46 5.66
C ARG A 47 19.41 -3.17 6.33
N GLN A 48 19.53 -4.49 6.22
CA GLN A 48 20.61 -5.29 6.78
C GLN A 48 21.96 -4.90 6.19
N MET A 49 22.07 -4.77 4.87
CA MET A 49 23.31 -4.31 4.20
C MET A 49 23.70 -2.88 4.57
N SER A 50 22.73 -2.03 4.93
CA SER A 50 23.00 -0.67 5.39
C SER A 50 23.50 -0.58 6.84
N ARG A 51 23.42 -1.68 7.60
CA ARG A 51 23.93 -1.80 8.97
C ARG A 51 25.39 -2.24 8.94
N VAL A 52 26.27 -1.37 8.46
CA VAL A 52 27.71 -1.55 8.66
C VAL A 52 28.04 -1.23 10.12
N ASN A 53 28.77 -2.14 10.78
CA ASN A 53 29.26 -1.95 12.14
C ASN A 53 30.13 -0.69 12.20
N VAL A 54 29.59 0.38 12.80
CA VAL A 54 30.30 1.66 13.02
C VAL A 54 31.38 1.52 14.12
N GLY A 55 31.49 0.35 14.77
CA GLY A 55 32.34 0.15 15.95
C GLY A 55 33.68 -0.55 15.75
N GLY A 56 34.12 -0.88 14.53
CA GLY A 56 35.41 -1.55 14.29
C GLY A 56 36.42 -0.61 13.61
N GLU A 57 37.60 -0.44 14.19
CA GLU A 57 38.66 0.53 13.82
C GLU A 57 39.24 0.42 12.39
N GLN A 58 38.71 -0.45 11.53
CA GLN A 58 39.07 -0.58 10.11
C GLN A 58 37.83 -0.78 9.23
N ALA A 59 36.90 0.17 9.27
CA ALA A 59 35.79 0.19 8.32
C ALA A 59 36.33 0.45 6.91
N ASN A 60 36.33 -0.59 6.07
CA ASN A 60 36.69 -0.48 4.65
C ASN A 60 35.85 0.64 3.99
N ALA A 61 36.50 1.65 3.43
CA ALA A 61 35.83 2.82 2.85
C ALA A 61 34.81 2.43 1.77
N VAL A 62 35.09 1.35 1.03
CA VAL A 62 34.19 0.78 0.03
C VAL A 62 32.91 0.23 0.67
N ALA A 63 33.03 -0.54 1.75
CA ALA A 63 31.89 -1.10 2.47
C ALA A 63 31.00 0.00 3.08
N LEU A 64 31.60 1.08 3.58
CA LEU A 64 30.85 2.22 4.09
C LEU A 64 30.09 2.95 2.96
N GLN A 65 30.71 3.10 1.79
CA GLN A 65 30.09 3.70 0.62
C GLN A 65 28.92 2.85 0.11
N GLU A 66 29.08 1.54 0.03
CA GLU A 66 28.03 0.60 -0.37
C GLU A 66 26.84 0.64 0.60
N ALA A 67 27.09 0.61 1.91
CA ALA A 67 26.04 0.72 2.91
C ALA A 67 25.25 2.03 2.83
N ARG A 68 25.94 3.16 2.54
CA ARG A 68 25.30 4.45 2.28
C ARG A 68 24.44 4.40 1.02
N LYS A 69 24.92 3.76 -0.05
CA LYS A 69 24.15 3.56 -1.29
C LYS A 69 22.88 2.74 -1.06
N HIS A 70 22.98 1.63 -0.31
CA HIS A 70 21.81 0.80 0.03
C HIS A 70 20.78 1.58 0.86
N ARG A 71 21.25 2.34 1.86
CA ARG A 71 20.38 3.22 2.66
C ARG A 71 19.70 4.29 1.81
N GLN A 72 20.44 4.91 0.90
CA GLN A 72 19.91 5.93 0.02
C GLN A 72 18.84 5.37 -0.92
N ARG A 73 19.09 4.20 -1.52
CA ARG A 73 18.11 3.51 -2.38
C ARG A 73 16.79 3.26 -1.65
N LEU A 74 16.85 2.73 -0.42
CA LEU A 74 15.66 2.49 0.40
C LEU A 74 14.93 3.80 0.74
N ARG A 75 15.66 4.84 1.15
CA ARG A 75 15.07 6.15 1.46
C ARG A 75 14.40 6.79 0.24
N THR A 76 15.04 6.74 -0.92
CA THR A 76 14.47 7.28 -2.17
C THR A 76 13.20 6.53 -2.55
N ALA A 77 13.19 5.20 -2.49
CA ALA A 77 11.99 4.41 -2.79
C ALA A 77 10.81 4.77 -1.87
N LEU A 78 11.05 4.86 -0.55
CA LEU A 78 10.02 5.24 0.42
C LEU A 78 9.56 6.70 0.26
N SER A 79 10.48 7.62 -0.08
CA SER A 79 10.13 9.02 -0.33
C SER A 79 9.27 9.17 -1.59
N ASN A 80 9.60 8.44 -2.66
CA ASN A 80 8.82 8.44 -3.89
C ASN A 80 7.43 7.84 -3.65
N PHE A 81 7.36 6.74 -2.89
CA PHE A 81 6.11 6.13 -2.47
C PHE A 81 5.22 7.10 -1.68
N GLN A 82 5.80 7.81 -0.71
CA GLN A 82 5.05 8.80 0.07
C GLN A 82 4.52 9.94 -0.81
N LEU A 83 5.34 10.43 -1.74
CA LEU A 83 4.95 11.46 -2.71
C LEU A 83 3.85 10.95 -3.66
N GLN A 84 3.92 9.68 -4.06
CA GLN A 84 2.90 9.05 -4.87
C GLN A 84 1.57 8.98 -4.11
N LEU A 85 1.57 8.52 -2.85
CA LEU A 85 0.36 8.46 -2.01
C LEU A 85 -0.25 9.84 -1.78
N SER A 86 0.56 10.88 -1.57
CA SER A 86 0.03 12.24 -1.33
C SER A 86 -0.70 12.83 -2.54
N ASN A 87 -0.35 12.37 -3.73
CA ASN A 87 -0.96 12.82 -4.99
C ASN A 87 -1.93 11.77 -5.58
N MET A 88 -2.25 10.72 -4.82
CA MET A 88 -3.04 9.61 -5.33
C MET A 88 -4.52 9.97 -5.35
N SER A 89 -5.08 10.06 -6.56
CA SER A 89 -6.50 10.22 -6.81
C SER A 89 -6.89 9.36 -7.99
N GLY A 90 -7.87 8.48 -7.81
CA GLY A 90 -8.26 7.56 -8.85
C GLY A 90 -9.36 6.61 -8.42
N LEU A 91 -9.52 5.54 -9.19
CA LEU A 91 -10.42 4.45 -8.89
C LEU A 91 -9.69 3.43 -8.03
N PHE A 92 -10.35 3.00 -6.97
CA PHE A 92 -9.84 2.06 -6.00
C PHE A 92 -10.74 0.82 -5.96
N ASP A 93 -10.16 -0.34 -6.29
CA ASP A 93 -10.90 -1.60 -6.24
C ASP A 93 -10.75 -2.19 -4.83
N LEU A 94 -11.87 -2.20 -4.09
CA LEU A 94 -11.94 -2.73 -2.74
C LEU A 94 -12.50 -4.16 -2.79
N GLN A 95 -11.75 -5.09 -2.23
CA GLN A 95 -12.25 -6.42 -1.92
C GLN A 95 -12.96 -6.38 -0.56
N PRO A 96 -14.25 -6.77 -0.49
CA PRO A 96 -14.93 -6.90 0.79
C PRO A 96 -14.17 -7.87 1.69
N PRO A 97 -14.21 -7.67 3.01
CA PRO A 97 -13.62 -8.63 3.92
C PRO A 97 -14.28 -9.99 3.72
N THR A 98 -13.51 -11.00 3.32
CA THR A 98 -14.00 -12.36 3.25
C THR A 98 -14.38 -12.78 4.68
N PRO A 99 -15.61 -13.25 4.93
CA PRO A 99 -15.93 -13.88 6.21
C PRO A 99 -15.21 -15.23 6.25
N THR A 100 -13.91 -15.22 6.56
CA THR A 100 -13.19 -16.45 6.85
C THR A 100 -13.77 -17.05 8.11
N ALA A 101 -14.13 -18.32 8.03
CA ALA A 101 -14.66 -19.18 9.09
C ALA A 101 -13.65 -19.45 10.23
N THR A 102 -12.90 -18.43 10.66
CA THR A 102 -11.89 -18.51 11.72
C THR A 102 -12.44 -18.03 13.07
N THR A 103 -13.77 -18.00 13.25
CA THR A 103 -14.42 -17.91 14.58
C THR A 103 -14.52 -19.30 15.24
N ARG A 104 -13.50 -20.15 15.06
CA ARG A 104 -13.44 -21.47 15.71
C ARG A 104 -12.04 -21.91 16.15
N VAL A 105 -11.07 -21.00 16.16
CA VAL A 105 -9.84 -21.16 16.94
C VAL A 105 -9.95 -20.18 18.10
N ARG A 106 -9.92 -20.69 19.34
CA ARG A 106 -9.92 -19.88 20.56
C ARG A 106 -8.90 -18.74 20.41
N PRO A 107 -9.24 -17.50 20.80
CA PRO A 107 -8.27 -16.43 20.78
C PRO A 107 -7.15 -16.77 21.77
N SER A 108 -5.91 -16.82 21.28
CA SER A 108 -4.75 -16.56 22.10
C SER A 108 -4.91 -15.13 22.63
N GLU A 109 -4.85 -14.91 23.94
CA GLU A 109 -5.22 -13.67 24.63
C GLU A 109 -4.38 -12.41 24.26
N ASN A 110 -3.60 -12.43 23.19
CA ASN A 110 -2.66 -11.38 22.79
C ASN A 110 -2.78 -10.88 21.34
N GLU A 111 -3.73 -11.37 20.54
CA GLU A 111 -4.02 -10.76 19.24
C GLU A 111 -5.19 -9.78 19.40
N GLU A 112 -4.87 -8.49 19.52
CA GLU A 112 -5.87 -7.41 19.42
C GLU A 112 -6.78 -7.69 18.23
N GLU A 113 -8.09 -7.78 18.50
CA GLU A 113 -9.14 -7.96 17.49
C GLU A 113 -8.98 -6.87 16.43
N ARG A 114 -8.27 -7.18 15.34
CA ARG A 114 -8.10 -6.22 14.25
C ARG A 114 -9.47 -6.02 13.62
N PRO A 115 -9.98 -4.79 13.54
CA PRO A 115 -11.26 -4.54 12.92
C PRO A 115 -11.22 -5.07 11.50
N VAL A 116 -12.29 -5.80 11.12
CA VAL A 116 -12.44 -6.40 9.81
C VAL A 116 -12.56 -5.29 8.78
N ARG A 117 -11.49 -5.03 8.02
CA ARG A 117 -11.41 -3.97 7.01
C ARG A 117 -11.46 -4.56 5.59
N PRO A 118 -12.09 -3.88 4.63
CA PRO A 118 -11.90 -4.20 3.21
C PRO A 118 -10.43 -4.01 2.79
N ILE A 119 -10.02 -4.77 1.78
CA ILE A 119 -8.66 -4.75 1.27
C ILE A 119 -8.63 -4.01 -0.06
N LEU A 120 -7.78 -2.98 -0.16
CA LEU A 120 -7.47 -2.32 -1.42
C LEU A 120 -6.55 -3.21 -2.26
N ILE A 121 -7.07 -3.72 -3.38
CA ILE A 121 -6.36 -4.70 -4.23
C ILE A 121 -5.85 -4.11 -5.54
N ALA A 122 -6.48 -3.04 -6.04
CA ALA A 122 -6.03 -2.38 -7.26
C ALA A 122 -6.33 -0.87 -7.25
N TYR A 123 -5.58 -0.16 -8.09
CA TYR A 123 -5.72 1.27 -8.32
C TYR A 123 -5.61 1.54 -9.82
N ARG A 124 -6.46 2.44 -10.31
CA ARG A 124 -6.41 2.95 -11.67
C ARG A 124 -6.50 4.49 -11.66
N PRO A 125 -5.63 5.20 -12.41
CA PRO A 125 -5.83 6.64 -12.62
C PRO A 125 -7.12 6.89 -13.39
N LEU A 126 -7.74 8.06 -13.19
CA LEU A 126 -8.86 8.49 -14.03
C LEU A 126 -8.33 8.78 -15.44
N ASP A 127 -8.95 8.18 -16.44
CA ASP A 127 -8.58 8.32 -17.84
C ASP A 127 -9.80 8.68 -18.72
N GLY A 128 -9.57 8.83 -20.02
CA GLY A 128 -10.65 9.15 -20.97
C GLY A 128 -11.74 8.07 -21.03
N THR A 129 -11.36 6.79 -20.85
CA THR A 129 -12.33 5.69 -20.88
C THR A 129 -13.31 5.77 -19.72
N TRP A 130 -12.83 6.18 -18.54
CA TRP A 130 -13.68 6.41 -17.39
C TRP A 130 -14.64 7.59 -17.62
N LEU A 131 -14.18 8.67 -18.25
CA LEU A 131 -15.03 9.83 -18.57
C LEU A 131 -16.14 9.47 -19.55
N GLU A 132 -15.84 8.69 -20.58
CA GLU A 132 -16.82 8.19 -21.55
C GLU A 132 -17.88 7.33 -20.85
N GLN A 133 -17.46 6.38 -20.01
CA GLN A 133 -18.38 5.54 -19.22
C GLN A 133 -19.25 6.35 -18.25
N LEU A 134 -18.69 7.39 -17.63
CA LEU A 134 -19.45 8.29 -16.77
C LEU A 134 -20.50 9.06 -17.58
N HIS A 135 -20.12 9.59 -18.75
CA HIS A 135 -21.03 10.31 -19.64
C HIS A 135 -22.21 9.42 -20.06
N GLU A 136 -21.94 8.20 -20.50
CA GLU A 136 -22.98 7.23 -20.87
C GLU A 136 -23.93 6.94 -19.71
N ARG A 137 -23.40 6.70 -18.50
CA ARG A 137 -24.22 6.44 -17.31
C ARG A 137 -25.15 7.60 -16.96
N VAL A 138 -24.62 8.83 -17.01
CA VAL A 138 -25.40 10.04 -16.72
C VAL A 138 -26.47 10.25 -17.79
N GLN A 139 -26.13 10.05 -19.07
CA GLN A 139 -27.07 10.19 -20.18
C GLN A 139 -28.22 9.19 -20.06
N ILE A 140 -27.93 7.91 -19.81
CA ILE A 140 -28.96 6.88 -19.61
C ILE A 140 -29.89 7.26 -18.46
N GLN A 141 -29.34 7.74 -17.33
CA GLN A 141 -30.14 8.15 -16.19
C GLN A 141 -31.03 9.35 -16.52
N TRP A 142 -30.51 10.33 -17.26
CA TRP A 142 -31.25 11.52 -17.68
C TRP A 142 -32.40 11.17 -18.64
N ASP A 143 -32.12 10.34 -19.65
CA ASP A 143 -33.12 9.90 -20.63
C ASP A 143 -34.22 9.06 -19.96
N THR A 144 -33.87 8.24 -18.97
CA THR A 144 -34.84 7.46 -18.17
C THR A 144 -35.74 8.38 -17.34
N HIS A 145 -35.20 9.45 -16.75
CA HIS A 145 -35.97 10.44 -16.00
C HIS A 145 -36.91 11.29 -16.88
N LEU A 146 -36.60 11.48 -18.16
CA LEU A 146 -37.48 12.19 -19.11
C LEU A 146 -38.64 11.33 -19.63
N LEU A 147 -38.57 10.00 -19.48
CA LEU A 147 -39.57 9.04 -19.92
C LEU A 147 -40.58 8.65 -18.82
N THR A 148 -40.42 9.14 -17.58
CA THR A 148 -41.34 8.98 -16.44
C THR A 148 -42.05 10.27 -16.11
#